data_AF-A0A950XS88-F1
#
_entry.id   AF-A0A950XS88-F1
#
_cell.length_a   1.000
_cell.length_b   1.000
_cell.length_c   1.000
_cell.angle_alpha   90.00
_cell.angle_beta   90.00
_cell.angle_gamma   90.00
#
_symmetry.space_group_name_H-M   'P 1'
#
loop_
_entity.id
_entity.type
_entity.pdbx_description
1 polymer ?
#
loop_
_entity_poly.entity_id
_entity_poly.type
_entity_poly.pdbx_seq_one_letter_code
_entity_poly.pdbx_strand_id
1 'polypeptide(L)'
;MVSRCVLLAGIAAATAAGADFSLTIASPIAASGPAPQDSKIKMKVSKGALFAIRMEECPALNKAELTGVAEGIADGAYVSVPVIISSTGTPGVYVAIQTWNPGPGMWVVGLSASCGNAKAGALVSIGPQGFQRESTKLLPRPATKADIDAELKLLQSAN
;
A
#
# COMPACT_ATOMS: atom_id res chain seq x y z
N MET A 1 -64.60 -22.14 4.80
CA MET A 1 -63.17 -22.49 4.97
C MET A 1 -62.48 -22.12 3.68
N VAL A 2 -61.75 -21.00 3.62
CA VAL A 2 -60.98 -20.61 2.43
C VAL A 2 -59.52 -20.46 2.85
N SER A 3 -58.70 -21.28 2.18
CA SER A 3 -57.32 -21.59 2.48
C SER A 3 -56.40 -20.39 2.32
N ARG A 4 -55.48 -20.24 3.26
CA ARG A 4 -54.40 -19.25 3.27
C ARG A 4 -53.31 -19.69 2.28
N CYS A 5 -53.08 -18.92 1.22
CA CYS A 5 -51.82 -18.98 0.46
C CYS A 5 -50.94 -17.82 0.88
N VAL A 6 -50.05 -18.07 1.85
CA VAL A 6 -48.94 -17.17 2.20
C VAL A 6 -47.80 -17.48 1.24
N LEU A 7 -47.52 -16.58 0.30
CA LEU A 7 -46.34 -16.60 -0.57
C LEU A 7 -45.21 -15.83 0.14
N LEU A 8 -44.26 -16.57 0.73
CA LEU A 8 -42.99 -16.03 1.21
C LEU A 8 -42.04 -15.88 0.02
N ALA A 9 -41.82 -14.65 -0.45
CA ALA A 9 -40.75 -14.33 -1.37
C ALA A 9 -39.44 -14.18 -0.58
N GLY A 10 -38.60 -15.21 -0.60
CA GLY A 10 -37.24 -15.15 -0.05
C GLY A 10 -36.34 -14.32 -0.95
N ILE A 11 -35.90 -13.16 -0.46
CA ILE A 11 -34.85 -12.35 -1.10
C ILE A 11 -33.50 -13.00 -0.75
N ALA A 12 -32.93 -13.73 -1.70
CA ALA A 12 -31.53 -14.15 -1.62
C ALA A 12 -30.64 -12.94 -1.94
N ALA A 13 -30.12 -12.28 -0.91
CA ALA A 13 -29.04 -11.31 -1.08
C ALA A 13 -27.77 -12.09 -1.42
N ALA A 14 -27.40 -12.13 -2.70
CA ALA A 14 -26.12 -12.63 -3.14
C ALA A 14 -25.03 -11.61 -2.74
N THR A 15 -24.43 -11.80 -1.57
CA THR A 15 -23.18 -11.12 -1.21
C THR A 15 -22.06 -11.72 -2.06
N ALA A 16 -21.85 -11.16 -3.25
CA ALA A 16 -20.63 -11.38 -4.00
C ALA A 16 -19.49 -10.70 -3.24
N ALA A 17 -18.87 -11.42 -2.31
CA ALA A 17 -17.56 -11.06 -1.75
C ALA A 17 -16.53 -11.26 -2.88
N GLY A 18 -16.39 -10.24 -3.74
CA GLY A 18 -15.24 -10.13 -4.62
C GLY A 18 -14.00 -10.04 -3.74
N ALA A 19 -12.95 -10.78 -4.09
CA ALA A 19 -11.65 -10.60 -3.47
C ALA A 19 -11.15 -9.20 -3.87
N ASP A 20 -11.37 -8.22 -3.00
CA ASP A 20 -11.11 -6.81 -3.29
C ASP A 20 -9.59 -6.62 -3.39
N PHE A 21 -9.13 -6.13 -4.54
CA PHE A 21 -7.73 -5.76 -4.79
C PHE A 21 -7.15 -4.99 -3.60
N SER A 22 -6.02 -5.48 -3.06
CA SER A 22 -5.45 -4.95 -1.83
C SER A 22 -3.92 -4.84 -1.90
N LEU A 23 -3.34 -4.15 -0.93
CA LEU A 23 -1.90 -4.00 -0.78
C LEU A 23 -1.45 -4.62 0.54
N THR A 24 -0.35 -5.38 0.51
CA THR A 24 0.38 -5.81 1.70
C THR A 24 1.69 -5.03 1.80
N ILE A 25 1.94 -4.43 2.97
CA ILE A 25 3.18 -3.69 3.26
C ILE A 25 4.02 -4.46 4.28
N ALA A 26 5.30 -4.64 3.97
CA ALA A 26 6.21 -5.41 4.83
C ALA A 26 7.61 -4.78 4.88
N SER A 27 8.44 -5.30 5.80
CA SER A 27 9.86 -4.95 5.86
C SER A 27 10.52 -5.15 4.50
N PRO A 28 11.49 -4.29 4.09
CA PRO A 28 12.10 -4.37 2.77
C PRO A 28 12.79 -5.72 2.50
N ILE A 29 13.16 -6.48 3.53
CA ILE A 29 13.70 -7.84 3.36
C ILE A 29 12.66 -8.86 2.87
N ALA A 30 11.37 -8.62 3.11
CA ALA A 30 10.28 -9.48 2.63
C ALA A 30 10.12 -9.45 1.10
N ALA A 31 10.67 -8.42 0.43
CA ALA A 31 10.79 -8.40 -1.01
C ALA A 31 11.62 -9.58 -1.54
N SER A 32 12.59 -10.04 -0.76
CA SER A 32 13.52 -11.13 -1.08
C SER A 32 12.98 -12.54 -0.80
N GLY A 33 11.65 -12.72 -0.81
CA GLY A 33 11.02 -14.04 -0.64
C GLY A 33 11.64 -15.10 -1.57
N PRO A 34 11.48 -16.40 -1.25
CA PRO A 34 12.20 -17.47 -1.96
C PRO A 34 12.04 -17.27 -3.46
N ALA A 35 13.16 -16.98 -4.13
CA ALA A 35 13.19 -16.91 -5.57
C ALA A 35 12.60 -18.23 -6.10
N PRO A 36 11.81 -18.22 -7.20
CA PRO A 36 11.50 -19.45 -7.91
C PRO A 36 12.81 -20.22 -8.07
N GLN A 37 12.85 -21.51 -7.72
CA GLN A 37 14.11 -22.28 -7.56
C GLN A 37 15.01 -22.29 -8.81
N ASP A 38 14.50 -21.86 -9.97
CA ASP A 38 15.22 -21.72 -11.24
C ASP A 38 15.67 -20.29 -11.59
N SER A 39 15.40 -19.30 -10.73
CA SER A 39 15.77 -17.91 -11.00
C SER A 39 17.17 -17.60 -10.47
N LYS A 40 18.16 -17.56 -11.37
CA LYS A 40 19.49 -16.94 -11.12
C LYS A 40 19.42 -15.42 -10.81
N ILE A 41 18.23 -14.89 -10.57
CA ILE A 41 17.98 -13.49 -10.23
C ILE A 41 18.23 -13.33 -8.73
N LYS A 42 19.45 -12.91 -8.39
CA LYS A 42 19.73 -12.41 -7.04
C LYS A 42 18.94 -11.12 -6.86
N MET A 43 17.83 -11.16 -6.11
CA MET A 43 17.14 -9.95 -5.68
C MET A 43 18.09 -9.15 -4.80
N LYS A 44 18.63 -8.07 -5.36
CA LYS A 44 19.38 -7.08 -4.60
C LYS A 44 18.32 -6.15 -4.00
N VAL A 45 18.02 -6.30 -2.71
CA VAL A 45 17.29 -5.26 -1.98
C VAL A 45 18.03 -3.96 -2.27
N SER A 46 17.38 -3.05 -2.99
CA SER A 46 18.02 -1.84 -3.45
C SER A 46 18.45 -1.02 -2.23
N LYS A 47 19.68 -0.52 -2.25
CA LYS A 47 20.20 0.34 -1.18
C LYS A 47 19.22 1.53 -1.03
N GLY A 48 18.65 1.72 0.16
CA GLY A 48 17.61 2.74 0.38
C GLY A 48 16.16 2.26 0.22
N ALA A 49 15.90 0.95 0.10
CA ALA A 49 14.54 0.41 0.18
C ALA A 49 13.94 0.64 1.59
N LEU A 50 12.78 1.29 1.64
CA LEU A 50 12.05 1.60 2.87
C LEU A 50 11.17 0.44 3.32
N PHE A 51 10.39 -0.09 2.38
CA PHE A 51 9.45 -1.19 2.62
C PHE A 51 9.14 -1.91 1.30
N ALA A 52 8.67 -3.14 1.44
CA ALA A 52 8.16 -3.95 0.34
C ALA A 52 6.65 -3.75 0.20
N ILE A 53 6.18 -3.77 -1.05
CA ILE A 53 4.77 -3.63 -1.42
C ILE A 53 4.41 -4.86 -2.23
N ARG A 54 3.35 -5.56 -1.83
CA ARG A 54 2.77 -6.66 -2.61
C ARG A 54 1.35 -6.27 -3.00
N MET A 55 1.06 -6.41 -4.28
CA MET A 55 -0.29 -6.33 -4.81
C MET A 55 -0.95 -7.69 -4.70
N GLU A 56 -2.11 -7.72 -4.08
CA GLU A 56 -2.87 -8.93 -3.84
C GLU A 56 -4.16 -8.89 -4.68
N GLU A 57 -4.72 -10.06 -5.00
CA GLU A 57 -5.99 -10.19 -5.73
C GLU A 57 -6.06 -9.45 -7.10
N CYS A 58 -4.91 -9.24 -7.75
CA CYS A 58 -4.85 -8.65 -9.08
C CYS A 58 -4.66 -9.72 -10.17
N PRO A 59 -5.68 -10.02 -11.00
CA PRO A 59 -5.58 -11.07 -12.03
C PRO A 59 -4.62 -10.73 -13.18
N ALA A 60 -4.26 -9.45 -13.35
CA ALA A 60 -3.38 -8.98 -14.41
C ALA A 60 -2.29 -8.05 -13.85
N LEU A 61 -1.38 -8.60 -13.03
CA LEU A 61 -0.28 -7.85 -12.40
C LEU A 61 0.60 -7.08 -13.38
N ASN A 62 0.70 -7.53 -14.63
CA ASN A 62 1.42 -6.83 -15.69
C ASN A 62 0.75 -5.53 -16.17
N LYS A 63 -0.53 -5.34 -15.83
CA LYS A 63 -1.31 -4.12 -16.10
C LYS A 63 -1.55 -3.30 -14.84
N ALA A 64 -0.98 -3.72 -13.71
CA ALA A 64 -1.15 -3.01 -12.46
C ALA A 64 -0.21 -1.82 -12.39
N GLU A 65 -0.72 -0.72 -11.84
CA GLU A 65 0.03 0.52 -11.64
C GLU A 65 0.19 0.77 -10.15
N LEU A 66 1.36 1.30 -9.76
CA LEU A 66 1.69 1.66 -8.39
C LEU A 66 2.52 2.93 -8.39
N THR A 67 2.01 3.93 -7.70
CA THR A 67 2.68 5.22 -7.51
C THR A 67 2.71 5.57 -6.03
N GLY A 68 3.64 6.43 -5.63
CA GLY A 68 3.69 6.93 -4.27
C GLY A 68 4.23 8.35 -4.18
N VAL A 69 3.80 9.06 -3.15
CA VAL A 69 4.32 10.36 -2.74
C VAL A 69 4.67 10.28 -1.26
N ALA A 70 5.82 10.84 -0.90
CA ALA A 70 6.24 11.02 0.48
C ALA A 70 6.05 12.49 0.87
N GLU A 71 5.34 12.73 1.96
CA GLU A 71 5.14 14.06 2.51
C GLU A 71 5.63 14.09 3.96
N GLY A 72 6.31 15.15 4.34
CA GLY A 72 6.90 15.27 5.67
C GLY A 72 7.32 16.69 5.99
N ILE A 73 7.87 16.86 7.18
CA ILE A 73 8.45 18.13 7.62
C ILE A 73 9.97 17.98 7.67
N ALA A 74 10.68 18.77 6.86
CA ALA A 74 12.13 18.88 6.90
C ALA A 74 12.50 20.33 7.24
N ASP A 75 13.36 20.52 8.24
CA ASP A 75 13.81 21.85 8.69
C ASP A 75 12.66 22.84 8.99
N GLY A 76 11.56 22.32 9.54
CA GLY A 76 10.36 23.10 9.88
C GLY A 76 9.47 23.46 8.69
N ALA A 77 9.81 23.05 7.47
CA ALA A 77 9.02 23.27 6.27
C ALA A 77 8.37 21.98 5.77
N TYR A 78 7.18 22.11 5.20
CA TYR A 78 6.50 21.02 4.53
C TYR A 78 7.21 20.67 3.21
N VAL A 79 7.45 19.39 2.98
CA VAL A 79 8.10 18.87 1.77
C VAL A 79 7.30 17.70 1.21
N SER A 80 7.13 17.68 -0.11
CA SER A 80 6.48 16.59 -0.87
C SER A 80 7.43 16.09 -1.95
N VAL A 81 7.69 14.79 -1.98
CA VAL A 81 8.67 14.15 -2.89
C VAL A 81 8.07 12.90 -3.51
N PRO A 82 8.20 12.68 -4.83
CA PRO A 82 7.78 11.42 -5.45
C PRO A 82 8.61 10.25 -4.92
N VAL A 83 7.94 9.14 -4.63
CA VAL A 83 8.58 7.89 -4.23
C VAL A 83 8.95 7.10 -5.47
N ILE A 84 10.21 6.64 -5.55
CA ILE A 84 10.60 5.70 -6.59
C ILE A 84 10.10 4.31 -6.19
N ILE A 85 9.27 3.73 -7.06
CA ILE A 85 8.81 2.36 -6.94
C ILE A 85 9.61 1.49 -7.91
N SER A 86 10.32 0.49 -7.38
CA SER A 86 11.11 -0.44 -8.19
C SER A 86 10.51 -1.84 -8.15
N SER A 87 10.40 -2.48 -9.31
CA SER A 87 10.10 -3.91 -9.37
C SER A 87 11.24 -4.72 -8.76
N THR A 88 10.90 -5.85 -8.13
CA THR A 88 11.86 -6.80 -7.59
C THR A 88 12.18 -7.94 -8.55
N GLY A 89 11.51 -7.99 -9.71
CA GLY A 89 11.53 -9.13 -10.64
C GLY A 89 10.48 -10.20 -10.34
N THR A 90 9.89 -10.20 -9.14
CA THR A 90 8.71 -11.01 -8.83
C THR A 90 7.44 -10.24 -9.21
N PRO A 91 6.54 -10.80 -10.04
CA PRO A 91 5.28 -10.15 -10.39
C PRO A 91 4.48 -9.73 -9.16
N GLY A 92 4.01 -8.48 -9.16
CA GLY A 92 3.22 -7.92 -8.07
C GLY A 92 4.00 -7.55 -6.81
N VAL A 93 5.32 -7.70 -6.79
CA VAL A 93 6.17 -7.30 -5.66
C VAL A 93 7.08 -6.15 -6.07
N TYR A 94 7.05 -5.11 -5.25
CA TYR A 94 7.77 -3.86 -5.45
C TYR A 94 8.47 -3.43 -4.16
N VAL A 95 9.41 -2.51 -4.29
CA VAL A 95 10.01 -1.81 -3.16
C VAL A 95 9.86 -0.30 -3.35
N ALA A 96 9.53 0.39 -2.27
CA ALA A 96 9.62 1.85 -2.21
C ALA A 96 11.06 2.24 -1.87
N ILE A 97 11.67 3.08 -2.70
CA ILE A 97 13.03 3.58 -2.51
C ILE A 97 12.96 5.01 -1.99
N GLN A 98 13.70 5.27 -0.92
CA GLN A 98 13.84 6.60 -0.36
C GLN A 98 14.64 7.50 -1.30
N THR A 99 14.04 8.62 -1.70
CA THR A 99 14.65 9.64 -2.57
C THR A 99 14.90 10.98 -1.86
N TRP A 100 14.35 11.13 -0.65
CA TRP A 100 14.49 12.33 0.17
C TRP A 100 15.48 12.11 1.30
N ASN A 101 16.04 13.18 1.83
CA ASN A 101 16.77 13.13 3.09
C ASN A 101 15.74 13.13 4.23
N PRO A 102 15.61 12.06 5.02
CA PRO A 102 14.59 12.02 6.08
C PRO A 102 14.84 13.08 7.16
N GLY A 103 16.10 13.52 7.35
CA GLY A 103 16.47 14.36 8.48
C GLY A 103 15.96 13.77 9.81
N PRO A 104 15.84 14.59 10.87
CA PRO A 104 15.13 14.20 12.09
C PRO A 104 13.59 14.22 11.94
N GLY A 105 13.05 14.30 10.71
CA GLY A 105 11.63 14.52 10.45
C GLY A 105 10.78 13.25 10.42
N MET A 106 9.48 13.41 10.66
CA MET A 106 8.46 12.40 10.41
C MET A 106 7.94 12.54 8.98
N TRP A 107 7.74 11.41 8.32
CA TRP A 107 7.25 11.34 6.95
C TRP A 107 6.12 10.34 6.83
N VAL A 108 5.21 10.59 5.89
CA VAL A 108 4.15 9.69 5.51
C VAL A 108 4.25 9.44 4.01
N VAL A 109 4.33 8.17 3.63
CA VAL A 109 4.24 7.75 2.24
C VAL A 109 2.80 7.35 1.92
N GLY A 110 2.16 8.10 1.04
CA GLY A 110 0.88 7.71 0.45
C GLY A 110 1.08 6.90 -0.82
N LEU A 111 0.50 5.71 -0.87
CA LEU A 111 0.51 4.81 -2.02
C LEU A 111 -0.83 4.81 -2.73
N SER A 112 -0.77 4.74 -4.05
CA SER A 112 -1.92 4.57 -4.92
C SER A 112 -1.65 3.42 -5.87
N ALA A 113 -2.57 2.46 -5.92
CA ALA A 113 -2.47 1.31 -6.80
C ALA A 113 -3.76 1.09 -7.57
N SER A 114 -3.64 0.56 -8.78
CA SER A 114 -4.77 0.13 -9.59
C SER A 114 -4.47 -1.16 -10.34
N CYS A 115 -5.47 -2.03 -10.45
CA CYS A 115 -5.46 -3.23 -11.27
C CYS A 115 -6.75 -3.28 -12.09
N GLY A 116 -6.69 -2.82 -13.34
CA GLY A 116 -7.90 -2.57 -14.13
C GLY A 116 -8.78 -1.51 -13.45
N ASN A 117 -10.03 -1.87 -13.12
CA ASN A 117 -10.96 -0.96 -12.43
C ASN A 117 -10.83 -1.00 -10.90
N ALA A 118 -10.13 -1.99 -10.35
CA ALA A 118 -9.94 -2.13 -8.91
C ALA A 118 -8.83 -1.18 -8.43
N LYS A 119 -9.01 -0.60 -7.24
CA LYS A 119 -8.07 0.39 -6.68
C LYS A 119 -7.78 0.08 -5.22
N ALA A 120 -6.58 0.40 -4.79
CA ALA A 120 -6.14 0.25 -3.41
C ALA A 120 -5.12 1.34 -3.07
N GLY A 121 -4.84 1.50 -1.79
CA GLY A 121 -3.83 2.45 -1.33
C GLY A 121 -3.31 2.07 0.04
N ALA A 122 -2.30 2.81 0.49
CA ALA A 122 -1.81 2.69 1.86
C ALA A 122 -1.20 4.01 2.31
N LEU A 123 -1.16 4.21 3.62
CA LEU A 123 -0.36 5.24 4.28
C LEU A 123 0.71 4.53 5.09
N VAL A 124 1.97 4.88 4.86
CA VAL A 124 3.12 4.26 5.52
C VAL A 124 3.93 5.32 6.23
N SER A 125 3.98 5.26 7.56
CA SER A 125 4.77 6.17 8.38
C SER A 125 6.24 5.79 8.36
N ILE A 126 7.10 6.78 8.14
CA ILE A 126 8.56 6.67 8.17
C ILE A 126 9.05 7.66 9.24
N GLY A 127 9.56 7.11 10.34
CA GLY A 127 10.16 7.89 11.42
C GLY A 127 11.69 7.93 11.35
N PRO A 128 12.35 8.51 12.36
CA PRO A 128 13.82 8.57 12.44
C PRO A 128 14.50 7.20 12.44
N GLN A 129 13.78 6.16 12.90
CA GLN A 129 14.24 4.77 12.90
C GLN A 129 13.86 4.00 11.62
N GLY A 130 13.25 4.68 10.63
CA GLY A 130 12.80 4.11 9.37
C GLY A 130 11.32 3.72 9.37
N PHE A 131 11.00 2.67 8.61
CA PHE A 131 9.65 2.16 8.39
C PHE A 131 8.97 1.70 9.70
N GLN A 132 7.76 2.24 9.97
CA GLN A 132 6.92 1.90 11.11
C GLN A 132 5.74 1.04 10.65
N ARG A 133 5.88 -0.28 10.78
CA ARG A 133 4.91 -1.24 10.26
C ARG A 133 3.55 -1.12 10.95
N GLU A 134 3.58 -0.99 12.26
CA GLU A 134 2.43 -0.87 13.15
C GLU A 134 1.57 0.38 12.87
N SER A 135 2.16 1.41 12.26
CA SER A 135 1.47 2.63 11.87
C SER A 135 0.96 2.60 10.42
N THR A 136 1.17 1.50 9.70
CA THR A 136 0.71 1.38 8.31
C THR A 136 -0.81 1.22 8.26
N LYS A 137 -1.47 2.03 7.41
CA LYS A 137 -2.91 1.96 7.17
C LYS A 137 -3.17 1.51 5.74
N LEU A 138 -3.92 0.43 5.56
CA LEU A 138 -4.38 -0.03 4.25
C LEU A 138 -5.70 0.63 3.90
N LEU A 139 -5.86 1.03 2.64
CA LEU A 139 -7.03 1.75 2.16
C LEU A 139 -7.67 0.98 1.00
N PRO A 140 -9.02 0.87 0.96
CA PRO A 140 -9.75 0.28 -0.18
C PRO A 140 -9.81 1.22 -1.40
N ARG A 141 -9.02 2.30 -1.38
CA ARG A 141 -8.97 3.36 -2.39
C ARG A 141 -7.57 3.96 -2.43
N PRO A 142 -7.20 4.68 -3.49
CA PRO A 142 -5.93 5.39 -3.54
C PRO A 142 -5.79 6.36 -2.36
N ALA A 143 -4.56 6.47 -1.82
CA ALA A 143 -4.26 7.49 -0.82
C ALA A 143 -4.41 8.88 -1.42
N THR A 144 -5.10 9.76 -0.71
CA THR A 144 -5.28 11.16 -1.11
C THR A 144 -4.36 12.06 -0.29
N LYS A 145 -4.13 13.28 -0.78
CA LYS A 145 -3.41 14.31 -0.02
C LYS A 145 -4.03 14.55 1.37
N ALA A 146 -5.35 14.57 1.47
CA ALA A 146 -6.04 14.76 2.75
C ALA A 146 -5.77 13.63 3.74
N ASP A 147 -5.63 12.39 3.27
CA ASP A 147 -5.26 11.25 4.13
C ASP A 147 -3.83 11.40 4.66
N ILE A 148 -2.90 11.82 3.79
CA ILE A 148 -1.49 12.03 4.14
C ILE A 148 -1.36 13.19 5.15
N ASP A 149 -2.03 14.31 4.90
CA ASP A 149 -2.03 15.48 5.78
C ASP A 149 -2.60 15.13 7.17
N ALA A 150 -3.68 14.35 7.22
CA ALA A 150 -4.27 13.88 8.46
C ALA A 150 -3.31 12.97 9.24
N GLU A 151 -2.64 12.04 8.54
CA GLU A 151 -1.66 11.15 9.17
C GLU A 151 -0.44 11.90 9.68
N LEU A 152 0.09 12.83 8.89
CA LEU A 152 1.25 13.63 9.27
C LEU A 152 0.95 14.47 10.52
N LYS A 153 -0.26 15.03 10.62
CA LYS A 153 -0.72 15.77 11.82
C LYS A 153 -0.80 14.86 13.05
N LEU A 154 -1.29 13.62 12.89
CA LEU A 154 -1.34 12.67 14.00
C LEU A 154 0.07 12.35 14.52
N LEU A 155 1.03 12.09 13.62
CA LEU A 155 2.43 11.81 13.99
C LEU A 155 3.12 12.99 14.68
N GLN A 156 2.76 14.23 14.33
CA GLN A 156 3.25 15.43 15.00
C GLN A 156 2.70 15.60 16.40
N SER A 157 1.46 15.15 16.67
CA SER A 157 0.84 15.25 17.99
C SER A 157 1.25 14.15 18.97
N ALA A 158 1.89 13.08 18.46
CA ALA A 158 2.33 11.94 19.25
C ALA A 158 3.78 12.05 19.75
N ASN A 159 4.51 13.10 19.37
CA ASN A 159 5.86 13.44 19.79
C ASN A 159 5.87 14.74 20.61
#